data_AF-X1M0U4-F1
#
_entry.id   AF-X1M0U4-F1
#
_cell.length_a   1.000
_cell.length_b   1.000
_cell.length_c   1.000
_cell.angle_alpha   90.00
_cell.angle_beta   90.00
_cell.angle_gamma   90.00
#
_symmetry.space_group_name_H-M   'P 1'
#
loop_
_entity.id
_entity.type
_entity.pdbx_description
1 polymer ?
#
loop_
_entity_poly.entity_id
_entity_poly.type
_entity_poly.pdbx_seq_one_letter_code
_entity_poly.pdbx_strand_id
1 'polypeptide(L)'
;MEQVYLKVLQETYNNLTRISSAAHKPSKLTGVTGVKMTGPYSYVPPIYWYDEEREGYAERFNTETCPDVCIPIMESIEKMLPGDQLYVGSEAWNHHAGVGVQFNNTEKVDKAISKRYGQPKDLSDYLKTAQVLGYESWRAMYEAHNRNFPKATGIIGWMHNSPWPSLIWQLYDYYLNPTGAFFGTKKACEP
;
A
#
# COMPACT_ATOMS: atom_id res chain seq x y z
N MET A 1 4.23 30.74 5.09
CA MET A 1 3.14 29.79 4.80
C MET A 1 2.72 29.04 6.07
N GLU A 2 3.61 28.27 6.73
CA GLU A 2 3.30 27.53 7.98
C GLU A 2 2.68 28.39 9.10
N GLN A 3 3.19 29.60 9.34
CA GLN A 3 2.68 30.52 10.37
C GLN A 3 1.18 30.84 10.21
N VAL A 4 0.68 30.90 8.96
CA VAL A 4 -0.74 31.17 8.69
C VAL A 4 -1.59 30.00 9.17
N TYR A 5 -1.18 28.76 8.88
CA TYR A 5 -1.87 27.57 9.37
C TYR A 5 -1.85 27.49 10.90
N LEU A 6 -0.70 27.76 11.53
CA LEU A 6 -0.60 27.73 12.99
C LEU A 6 -1.49 28.76 13.68
N LYS A 7 -1.65 29.95 13.08
CA LYS A 7 -2.58 30.97 13.60
C LYS A 7 -4.04 30.49 13.52
N VAL A 8 -4.46 29.98 12.36
CA VAL A 8 -5.84 29.46 12.18
C VAL A 8 -6.09 28.30 13.14
N LEU A 9 -5.16 27.36 13.27
CA LEU A 9 -5.28 26.23 14.20
C LEU A 9 -5.34 26.69 15.66
N GLN A 10 -4.65 27.77 16.02
CA GLN A 10 -4.74 28.35 17.35
C GLN A 10 -6.12 28.98 17.64
N GLU A 11 -6.77 29.52 16.61
CA GLU A 11 -8.10 30.15 16.74
C GLU A 11 -9.24 29.12 16.66
N THR A 12 -9.03 27.97 16.02
CA THR A 12 -10.09 26.98 15.71
C THR A 12 -9.94 25.62 16.40
N TYR A 13 -8.71 25.08 16.49
CA TYR A 13 -8.43 23.72 16.97
C TYR A 13 -7.19 23.71 17.88
N ASN A 14 -7.22 24.53 18.93
CA ASN A 14 -6.03 24.84 19.75
C ASN A 14 -5.50 23.65 20.58
N ASN A 15 -6.28 22.59 20.72
CA ASN A 15 -5.99 21.41 21.54
C ASN A 15 -5.58 20.16 20.73
N LEU A 16 -5.58 20.22 19.38
CA LEU A 16 -5.18 19.09 18.55
C LEU A 16 -3.66 19.06 18.30
N THR A 17 -3.10 17.85 18.24
CA THR A 17 -1.70 17.64 17.85
C THR A 17 -1.48 18.05 16.40
N ARG A 18 -0.31 18.62 16.10
CA ARG A 18 0.03 19.17 14.78
C ARG A 18 1.32 18.53 14.29
N ILE A 19 1.30 18.07 13.05
CA ILE A 19 2.48 17.51 12.36
C ILE A 19 2.65 18.29 11.06
N SER A 20 3.85 18.83 10.82
CA SER A 20 4.13 19.70 9.66
C SER A 20 4.39 18.93 8.36
N SER A 21 4.71 17.64 8.45
CA SER A 21 4.95 16.77 7.30
C SER A 21 4.72 15.31 7.67
N ALA A 22 4.15 14.54 6.74
CA ALA A 22 4.10 13.09 6.84
C ALA A 22 5.49 12.43 6.64
N ALA A 23 6.46 13.15 6.10
CA ALA A 23 7.85 12.70 6.03
C ALA A 23 8.64 13.13 7.28
N HIS A 24 9.87 12.62 7.40
CA HIS A 24 10.85 13.09 8.38
C HIS A 24 11.47 14.44 7.97
N LYS A 25 10.64 15.40 7.57
CA LYS A 25 11.05 16.73 7.12
C LYS A 25 10.71 17.76 8.20
N PRO A 26 11.69 18.24 8.98
CA PRO A 26 11.41 19.18 10.05
C PRO A 26 10.96 20.53 9.48
N SER A 27 10.10 21.22 10.21
CA SER A 27 9.78 22.62 9.95
C SER A 27 10.46 23.54 10.96
N LYS A 28 10.58 24.82 10.62
CA LYS A 28 11.21 25.82 11.51
C LYS A 28 10.35 26.13 12.73
N LEU A 29 9.01 26.05 12.61
CA LEU A 29 8.09 26.47 13.68
C LEU A 29 7.57 25.28 14.50
N THR A 30 7.23 24.17 13.85
CA THR A 30 6.68 22.96 14.51
C THR A 30 7.77 21.95 14.88
N GLY A 31 8.95 22.02 14.24
CA GLY A 31 10.11 21.20 14.58
C GLY A 31 10.10 19.82 13.91
N VAL A 32 10.62 18.82 14.61
CA VAL A 32 10.70 17.43 14.12
C VAL A 32 9.33 16.76 14.12
N THR A 33 9.05 15.97 13.08
CA THR A 33 7.71 15.38 12.90
C THR A 33 7.52 14.06 13.63
N GLY A 34 8.59 13.34 13.96
CA GLY A 34 8.53 12.02 14.62
C GLY A 34 8.03 10.89 13.72
N VAL A 35 7.76 11.16 12.45
CA VAL A 35 7.20 10.21 11.48
C VAL A 35 8.18 9.94 10.32
N LYS A 36 7.84 8.98 9.45
CA LYS A 36 8.60 8.66 8.23
C LYS A 36 7.68 8.37 7.03
N MET A 37 8.23 8.65 5.85
CA MET A 37 7.65 8.41 4.52
C MET A 37 8.80 7.98 3.61
N THR A 38 9.31 6.78 3.86
CA THR A 38 10.50 6.24 3.19
C THR A 38 10.15 5.20 2.14
N GLY A 39 8.86 5.02 1.85
CA GLY A 39 8.37 3.90 1.06
C GLY A 39 8.50 2.57 1.81
N PRO A 40 8.32 1.44 1.09
CA PRO A 40 8.06 1.34 -0.34
C PRO A 40 6.61 1.66 -0.74
N TYR A 41 6.38 1.75 -2.05
CA TYR A 41 5.07 1.89 -2.69
C TYR A 41 4.86 0.84 -3.79
N SER A 42 5.70 -0.20 -3.79
CA SER A 42 5.64 -1.31 -4.75
C SER A 42 6.06 -2.61 -4.10
N TYR A 43 5.80 -3.75 -4.75
CA TYR A 43 6.15 -5.07 -4.23
C TYR A 43 7.54 -5.15 -3.60
N VAL A 44 7.53 -5.62 -2.35
CA VAL A 44 8.66 -6.08 -1.57
C VAL A 44 8.27 -7.41 -0.92
N PRO A 45 9.21 -8.36 -0.73
CA PRO A 45 8.89 -9.63 -0.09
C PRO A 45 8.55 -9.44 1.41
N PRO A 46 7.78 -10.34 2.04
CA PRO A 46 7.39 -10.23 3.46
C PRO A 46 8.53 -9.93 4.44
N ILE A 47 9.71 -10.51 4.22
CA ILE A 47 10.89 -10.32 5.10
C ILE A 47 11.40 -8.87 5.12
N TYR A 48 11.10 -8.08 4.09
CA TYR A 48 11.54 -6.68 3.97
C TYR A 48 11.13 -5.83 5.18
N TRP A 49 9.92 -6.04 5.71
CA TRP A 49 9.39 -5.27 6.85
C TRP A 49 10.10 -5.56 8.17
N TYR A 50 10.87 -6.65 8.22
CA TYR A 50 11.55 -7.16 9.40
C TYR A 50 13.06 -6.90 9.39
N ASP A 51 13.61 -6.47 8.26
CA ASP A 51 15.04 -6.27 8.03
C ASP A 51 15.44 -4.82 8.35
N GLU A 52 16.29 -4.61 9.36
CA GLU A 52 16.70 -3.29 9.86
C GLU A 52 17.46 -2.44 8.84
N GLU A 53 18.01 -3.06 7.80
CA GLU A 53 18.73 -2.36 6.73
C GLU A 53 17.77 -1.77 5.67
N ARG A 54 16.47 -2.05 5.76
CA ARG A 54 15.46 -1.59 4.78
C ARG A 54 14.79 -0.31 5.21
N GLU A 55 14.55 0.56 4.23
CA GLU A 55 13.87 1.85 4.42
C GLU A 55 12.48 1.73 5.08
N GLY A 56 11.72 0.68 4.73
CA GLY A 56 10.42 0.40 5.30
C GLY A 56 10.44 -0.50 6.55
N TYR A 57 11.62 -0.79 7.14
CA TYR A 57 11.71 -1.54 8.41
C TYR A 57 10.70 -1.02 9.45
N ALA A 58 10.07 -1.92 10.21
CA ALA A 58 9.05 -1.56 11.19
C ALA A 58 9.61 -0.74 12.36
N GLU A 59 9.66 0.58 12.20
CA GLU A 59 10.06 1.56 13.20
C GLU A 59 9.40 2.92 12.94
N ARG A 60 9.34 3.76 13.99
CA ARG A 60 8.68 5.07 13.99
C ARG A 60 7.22 4.97 13.54
N PHE A 61 6.61 6.10 13.20
CA PHE A 61 5.31 6.12 12.55
C PHE A 61 5.50 6.17 11.03
N ASN A 62 5.16 5.10 10.32
CA ASN A 62 5.20 5.08 8.86
C ASN A 62 3.86 5.61 8.30
N THR A 63 3.86 6.83 7.75
CA THR A 63 2.61 7.54 7.44
C THR A 63 1.95 7.11 6.14
N GLU A 64 2.69 6.42 5.28
CA GLU A 64 2.19 5.89 4.01
C GLU A 64 3.21 4.92 3.42
N THR A 65 2.82 3.65 3.30
CA THR A 65 3.64 2.64 2.63
C THR A 65 2.80 1.42 2.30
N CYS A 66 3.22 0.62 1.32
CA CYS A 66 2.62 -0.68 1.04
C CYS A 66 3.51 -1.52 0.11
N PRO A 67 3.25 -2.84 0.01
CA PRO A 67 3.84 -3.70 -1.00
C PRO A 67 3.07 -3.71 -2.34
N ASP A 68 2.17 -2.74 -2.63
CA ASP A 68 1.28 -2.61 -3.81
C ASP A 68 0.49 -3.83 -4.34
N VAL A 69 0.64 -5.02 -3.75
CA VAL A 69 -0.05 -6.23 -4.21
C VAL A 69 -1.50 -6.25 -3.74
N CYS A 70 -2.42 -5.88 -4.63
CA CYS A 70 -3.86 -5.84 -4.36
C CYS A 70 -4.68 -6.01 -5.65
N ILE A 71 -4.26 -6.92 -6.52
CA ILE A 71 -4.97 -7.20 -7.78
C ILE A 71 -6.42 -7.62 -7.46
N PRO A 72 -7.44 -6.99 -8.08
CA PRO A 72 -8.84 -7.36 -7.89
C PRO A 72 -9.19 -8.80 -8.30
N ILE A 73 -10.35 -9.28 -7.84
CA ILE A 73 -10.92 -10.56 -8.26
C ILE A 73 -11.46 -10.50 -9.71
N MET A 74 -11.69 -11.66 -10.32
CA MET A 74 -12.11 -11.77 -11.73
C MET A 74 -13.34 -10.92 -12.04
N GLU A 75 -14.34 -10.94 -11.16
CA GLU A 75 -15.60 -10.21 -11.32
C GLU A 75 -15.41 -8.70 -11.42
N SER A 76 -14.37 -8.16 -10.76
CA SER A 76 -13.99 -6.75 -10.84
C SER A 76 -13.13 -6.47 -12.07
N ILE A 77 -12.23 -7.40 -12.43
CA ILE A 77 -11.40 -7.31 -13.63
C ILE A 77 -12.27 -7.27 -14.91
N GLU A 78 -13.30 -8.11 -15.00
CA GLU A 78 -14.23 -8.15 -16.13
C GLU A 78 -15.09 -6.89 -16.27
N LYS A 79 -15.36 -6.18 -15.16
CA LYS A 79 -16.05 -4.88 -15.18
C LYS A 79 -15.12 -3.72 -15.55
N MET A 80 -13.84 -3.87 -15.23
CA MET A 80 -12.82 -2.83 -15.40
C MET A 80 -12.23 -2.85 -16.81
N LEU A 81 -12.04 -4.02 -17.41
CA LEU A 81 -11.32 -4.19 -18.67
C LEU A 81 -12.25 -4.58 -19.82
N PRO A 82 -11.99 -4.09 -21.05
CA PRO A 82 -12.67 -4.59 -22.22
C PRO A 82 -12.22 -6.03 -22.52
N GLY A 83 -13.12 -6.84 -23.09
CA GLY A 83 -12.91 -8.28 -23.25
C GLY A 83 -11.69 -8.68 -24.09
N ASP A 84 -11.34 -7.89 -25.10
CA ASP A 84 -10.15 -8.09 -25.94
C ASP A 84 -8.84 -7.67 -25.24
N GLN A 85 -8.93 -7.01 -24.09
CA GLN A 85 -7.79 -6.62 -23.25
C GLN A 85 -7.81 -7.28 -21.86
N LEU A 86 -8.58 -8.36 -21.72
CA LEU A 86 -8.71 -9.15 -20.49
C LEU A 86 -7.49 -10.06 -20.27
N TYR A 87 -6.30 -9.46 -20.16
CA TYR A 87 -5.04 -10.14 -19.87
C TYR A 87 -4.05 -9.18 -19.18
N VAL A 88 -3.12 -9.76 -18.42
CA VAL A 88 -2.10 -9.01 -17.66
C VAL A 88 -1.17 -8.25 -18.62
N GLY A 89 -0.98 -6.95 -18.36
CA GLY A 89 -0.08 -6.11 -19.13
C GLY A 89 -0.67 -5.54 -20.43
N SER A 90 -1.96 -5.75 -20.70
CA SER A 90 -2.68 -5.03 -21.77
C SER A 90 -2.65 -3.51 -21.55
N GLU A 91 -2.97 -2.74 -22.57
CA GLU A 91 -3.03 -1.27 -22.45
C GLU A 91 -4.07 -0.85 -21.41
N ALA A 92 -5.27 -1.42 -21.44
CA ALA A 92 -6.33 -1.19 -20.48
C ALA A 92 -5.92 -1.65 -19.07
N TRP A 93 -5.23 -2.80 -18.94
CA TRP A 93 -4.68 -3.23 -17.66
C TRP A 93 -3.75 -2.17 -17.07
N ASN A 94 -2.73 -1.77 -17.82
CA ASN A 94 -1.76 -0.78 -17.36
C ASN A 94 -2.36 0.62 -17.16
N HIS A 95 -3.43 0.97 -17.87
CA HIS A 95 -4.19 2.20 -17.64
C HIS A 95 -4.75 2.29 -16.22
N HIS A 96 -5.19 1.16 -15.66
CA HIS A 96 -5.72 1.06 -14.29
C HIS A 96 -4.62 0.89 -13.22
N ALA A 97 -3.35 1.06 -13.59
CA ALA A 97 -2.24 1.19 -12.64
C ALA A 97 -2.02 2.68 -12.26
N GLY A 98 -0.83 3.00 -11.75
CA GLY A 98 -0.46 4.35 -11.31
C GLY A 98 0.15 5.22 -12.42
N VAL A 99 0.34 6.50 -12.11
CA VAL A 99 1.07 7.43 -12.99
C VAL A 99 2.55 7.42 -12.67
N GLY A 100 3.39 7.46 -13.70
CA GLY A 100 4.85 7.49 -13.59
C GLY A 100 5.48 6.12 -13.90
N VAL A 101 6.70 6.15 -14.44
CA VAL A 101 7.40 4.96 -14.96
C VAL A 101 7.56 3.84 -13.92
N GLN A 102 7.51 4.18 -12.63
CA GLN A 102 7.65 3.20 -11.54
C GLN A 102 6.35 2.48 -11.16
N PHE A 103 5.19 3.02 -11.56
CA PHE A 103 3.86 2.58 -11.08
C PHE A 103 2.86 2.32 -12.22
N ASN A 104 3.23 2.53 -13.48
CA ASN A 104 2.35 2.43 -14.64
C ASN A 104 2.12 1.01 -15.17
N ASN A 105 2.46 -0.01 -14.39
CA ASN A 105 2.26 -1.42 -14.73
C ASN A 105 2.37 -2.29 -13.46
N THR A 106 2.07 -3.58 -13.59
CA THR A 106 2.14 -4.57 -12.49
C THR A 106 3.35 -5.49 -12.57
N GLU A 107 4.38 -5.17 -13.38
CA GLU A 107 5.46 -6.13 -13.69
C GLU A 107 6.20 -6.65 -12.46
N LYS A 108 6.33 -5.84 -11.40
CA LYS A 108 6.97 -6.26 -10.14
C LYS A 108 6.16 -7.37 -9.46
N VAL A 109 4.84 -7.24 -9.45
CA VAL A 109 3.91 -8.25 -8.95
C VAL A 109 3.97 -9.50 -9.84
N ASP A 110 3.99 -9.34 -11.16
CA ASP A 110 4.05 -10.45 -12.11
C ASP A 110 5.35 -11.25 -11.94
N LYS A 111 6.48 -10.55 -11.77
CA LYS A 111 7.78 -11.14 -11.45
C LYS A 111 7.77 -11.84 -10.10
N ALA A 112 7.13 -11.26 -9.08
CA ALA A 112 6.99 -11.88 -7.76
C ALA A 112 6.19 -13.18 -7.82
N ILE A 113 5.04 -13.16 -8.50
CA ILE A 113 4.18 -14.33 -8.69
C ILE A 113 4.97 -15.44 -9.38
N SER A 114 5.54 -15.14 -10.54
CA SER A 114 6.27 -16.13 -11.34
C SER A 114 7.48 -16.73 -10.62
N LYS A 115 8.23 -15.93 -9.87
CA LYS A 115 9.43 -16.38 -9.15
C LYS A 115 9.15 -17.15 -7.87
N ARG A 116 7.99 -16.94 -7.23
CA ARG A 116 7.69 -17.50 -5.90
C ARG A 116 6.65 -18.62 -5.93
N TYR A 117 5.69 -18.56 -6.83
CA TYR A 117 4.61 -19.54 -6.96
C TYR A 117 4.65 -20.30 -8.29
N GLY A 118 5.52 -19.89 -9.22
CA GLY A 118 5.62 -20.45 -10.56
C GLY A 118 4.83 -19.66 -11.59
N GLN A 119 5.02 -19.99 -12.87
CA GLN A 119 4.34 -19.31 -13.98
C GLN A 119 2.84 -19.63 -13.96
N PRO A 120 1.96 -18.62 -13.94
CA PRO A 120 0.52 -18.83 -14.04
C PRO A 120 0.13 -19.47 -15.37
N LYS A 121 -0.84 -20.39 -15.33
CA LYS A 121 -1.34 -21.10 -16.53
C LYS A 121 -2.26 -20.23 -17.38
N ASP A 122 -3.03 -19.38 -16.72
CA ASP A 122 -4.03 -18.49 -17.30
C ASP A 122 -4.32 -17.32 -16.36
N LEU A 123 -5.22 -16.42 -16.76
CA LEU A 123 -5.61 -15.27 -15.95
C LEU A 123 -6.26 -15.69 -14.61
N SER A 124 -7.05 -16.77 -14.57
CA SER A 124 -7.69 -17.23 -13.34
C SER A 124 -6.64 -17.68 -12.31
N ASP A 125 -5.64 -18.43 -12.78
CA ASP A 125 -4.50 -18.88 -11.96
C ASP A 125 -3.66 -17.69 -11.46
N TYR A 126 -3.42 -16.70 -12.33
CA TYR A 126 -2.74 -15.46 -11.96
C TYR A 126 -3.49 -14.72 -10.85
N LEU A 127 -4.81 -14.48 -11.03
CA LEU A 127 -5.60 -13.71 -10.09
C LEU A 127 -5.72 -14.41 -8.72
N LYS A 128 -5.88 -15.73 -8.70
CA LYS A 128 -5.86 -16.53 -7.45
C LYS A 128 -4.53 -16.41 -6.73
N THR A 129 -3.43 -16.53 -7.47
CA THR A 129 -2.08 -16.43 -6.91
C THR A 129 -1.79 -15.01 -6.42
N ALA A 130 -2.27 -13.99 -7.12
CA ALA A 130 -2.18 -12.60 -6.69
C ALA A 130 -2.92 -12.35 -5.37
N GLN A 131 -4.06 -13.02 -5.11
CA GLN A 131 -4.72 -12.96 -3.81
C GLN A 131 -3.84 -13.53 -2.68
N VAL A 132 -3.18 -14.66 -2.93
CA VAL A 132 -2.26 -15.28 -1.96
C VAL A 132 -1.10 -14.33 -1.67
N LEU A 133 -0.44 -13.82 -2.71
CA LEU A 133 0.68 -12.88 -2.57
C LEU A 133 0.25 -11.58 -1.86
N GLY A 134 -0.92 -11.03 -2.18
CA GLY A 134 -1.47 -9.86 -1.52
C GLY A 134 -1.71 -10.13 -0.03
N TYR A 135 -2.29 -11.28 0.30
CA TYR A 135 -2.53 -11.69 1.68
C TYR A 135 -1.25 -11.75 2.50
N GLU A 136 -0.23 -12.46 2.05
CA GLU A 136 1.01 -12.58 2.83
C GLU A 136 1.81 -11.27 2.89
N SER A 137 1.80 -10.47 1.82
CA SER A 137 2.58 -9.22 1.76
C SER A 137 2.02 -8.16 2.70
N TRP A 138 0.70 -7.94 2.69
CA TRP A 138 0.05 -6.98 3.57
C TRP A 138 0.01 -7.46 5.02
N ARG A 139 -0.22 -8.76 5.26
CA ARG A 139 -0.17 -9.32 6.61
C ARG A 139 1.17 -9.08 7.27
N ALA A 140 2.28 -9.38 6.57
CA ALA A 140 3.63 -9.21 7.09
C ALA A 140 3.97 -7.76 7.44
N MET A 141 3.50 -6.79 6.64
CA MET A 141 3.69 -5.37 6.90
C MET A 141 3.11 -4.96 8.26
N TYR A 142 1.87 -5.33 8.53
CA TYR A 142 1.19 -5.00 9.79
C TYR A 142 1.71 -5.83 10.97
N GLU A 143 1.96 -7.13 10.81
CA GLU A 143 2.55 -7.99 11.86
C GLU A 143 3.92 -7.48 12.30
N ALA A 144 4.76 -6.99 11.38
CA ALA A 144 6.05 -6.41 11.72
C ALA A 144 5.94 -5.17 12.60
N HIS A 145 4.99 -4.27 12.29
CA HIS A 145 4.77 -3.06 13.09
C HIS A 145 4.16 -3.38 14.45
N ASN A 146 3.21 -4.31 14.52
CA ASN A 146 2.63 -4.76 15.79
C ASN A 146 3.69 -5.39 16.71
N ARG A 147 4.54 -6.27 16.16
CA ARG A 147 5.62 -6.91 16.91
C ARG A 147 6.64 -5.91 17.45
N ASN A 148 6.94 -4.87 16.68
CA ASN A 148 8.01 -3.92 17.01
C ASN A 148 7.55 -2.76 17.90
N PHE A 149 6.30 -2.70 18.37
CA PHE A 149 5.89 -1.72 19.36
C PHE A 149 6.73 -1.88 20.65
N PRO A 150 7.28 -0.79 21.26
CA PRO A 150 7.05 0.62 20.96
C PRO A 150 8.04 1.27 19.97
N LYS A 151 8.99 0.54 19.37
CA LYS A 151 9.91 1.07 18.35
C LYS A 151 9.15 1.48 17.08
N ALA A 152 8.17 0.69 16.66
CA ALA A 152 7.18 1.04 15.64
C ALA A 152 5.95 1.63 16.32
N THR A 153 5.69 2.92 16.09
CA THR A 153 4.62 3.67 16.77
C THR A 153 3.35 3.80 15.94
N GLY A 154 3.38 3.40 14.67
CA GLY A 154 2.20 3.40 13.80
C GLY A 154 2.53 3.07 12.36
N ILE A 155 1.53 2.61 11.60
CA ILE A 155 1.61 2.42 10.16
C ILE A 155 0.27 2.74 9.50
N ILE A 156 0.33 3.45 8.37
CA ILE A 156 -0.81 3.66 7.47
C ILE A 156 -0.50 2.97 6.14
N GLY A 157 -1.32 1.97 5.81
CA GLY A 157 -1.22 1.24 4.55
C GLY A 157 -1.67 2.13 3.39
N TRP A 158 -0.84 2.28 2.37
CA TRP A 158 -1.15 3.03 1.15
C TRP A 158 -1.85 2.13 0.12
N MET A 159 -3.15 2.21 -0.10
CA MET A 159 -4.16 2.98 0.61
C MET A 159 -5.25 2.04 1.13
N HIS A 160 -6.20 2.60 1.88
CA HIS A 160 -7.38 1.87 2.32
C HIS A 160 -8.23 1.40 1.14
N ASN A 161 -8.46 2.27 0.15
CA ASN A 161 -9.27 2.03 -1.04
C ASN A 161 -8.79 2.90 -2.20
N SER A 162 -9.30 2.63 -3.40
CA SER A 162 -9.05 3.43 -4.60
C SER A 162 -10.24 4.34 -4.94
N PRO A 163 -10.02 5.54 -5.50
CA PRO A 163 -11.10 6.43 -5.96
C PRO A 163 -11.77 5.97 -7.27
N TRP A 164 -11.25 4.94 -7.93
CA TRP A 164 -11.69 4.41 -9.22
C TRP A 164 -11.27 2.93 -9.38
N PRO A 165 -11.76 2.17 -10.38
CA PRO A 165 -11.23 0.83 -10.65
C PRO A 165 -9.71 0.88 -10.83
N SER A 166 -8.99 0.13 -9.99
CA SER A 166 -7.53 0.21 -9.86
C SER A 166 -6.94 -1.17 -9.66
N LEU A 167 -5.68 -1.33 -10.04
CA LEU A 167 -4.86 -2.51 -9.78
C LEU A 167 -3.92 -2.35 -8.59
N ILE A 168 -3.75 -1.12 -8.09
CA ILE A 168 -2.76 -0.78 -7.05
C ILE A 168 -3.39 -0.05 -5.86
N TRP A 169 -2.68 -0.10 -4.74
CA TRP A 169 -2.89 0.71 -3.53
C TRP A 169 -4.32 0.69 -2.96
N GLN A 170 -4.87 -0.50 -2.72
CA GLN A 170 -6.20 -0.65 -2.12
C GLN A 170 -6.28 -1.94 -1.28
N LEU A 171 -7.09 -1.95 -0.21
CA LEU A 171 -7.43 -3.19 0.49
C LEU A 171 -8.60 -3.91 -0.18
N TYR A 172 -9.67 -3.16 -0.45
CA TYR A 172 -10.81 -3.60 -1.26
C TYR A 172 -10.91 -2.73 -2.51
N ASP A 173 -11.44 -3.28 -3.58
CA ASP A 173 -11.53 -2.58 -4.86
C ASP A 173 -12.68 -1.58 -4.92
N TYR A 174 -12.76 -0.84 -6.02
CA TYR A 174 -13.78 0.17 -6.27
C TYR A 174 -15.23 -0.35 -6.15
N TYR A 175 -15.44 -1.65 -6.36
CA TYR A 175 -16.76 -2.29 -6.26
C TYR A 175 -17.03 -2.90 -4.88
N LEU A 176 -16.19 -2.57 -3.90
CA LEU A 176 -16.25 -3.07 -2.51
C LEU A 176 -15.94 -4.56 -2.37
N ASN A 177 -15.33 -5.18 -3.38
CA ASN A 177 -14.87 -6.55 -3.24
C ASN A 177 -13.52 -6.58 -2.49
N PRO A 178 -13.39 -7.38 -1.42
CA PRO A 178 -12.14 -7.49 -0.68
C PRO A 178 -11.10 -8.24 -1.52
N THR A 179 -9.87 -7.73 -1.53
CA THR A 179 -8.73 -8.43 -2.13
C THR A 179 -8.01 -9.29 -1.08
N GLY A 180 -7.00 -10.06 -1.51
CA GLY A 180 -6.07 -10.72 -0.61
C GLY A 180 -5.44 -9.75 0.41
N ALA A 181 -5.15 -8.51 0.00
CA ALA A 181 -4.64 -7.46 0.87
C ALA A 181 -5.58 -7.15 2.05
N PHE A 182 -6.89 -7.09 1.79
CA PHE A 182 -7.91 -6.90 2.82
C PHE A 182 -7.86 -8.02 3.86
N PHE A 183 -7.86 -9.27 3.41
CA PHE A 183 -7.85 -10.41 4.33
C PHE A 183 -6.52 -10.56 5.08
N GLY A 184 -5.40 -10.23 4.45
CA GLY A 184 -4.08 -10.21 5.11
C GLY A 184 -4.02 -9.16 6.21
N THR A 185 -4.48 -7.95 5.90
CA THR A 185 -4.59 -6.84 6.87
C THR A 185 -5.55 -7.18 8.01
N LYS A 186 -6.74 -7.70 7.69
CA LYS A 186 -7.73 -8.12 8.68
C LYS A 186 -7.14 -9.15 9.65
N LYS A 187 -6.39 -10.13 9.14
CA LYS A 187 -5.73 -11.14 9.98
C LYS A 187 -4.64 -10.53 10.88
N ALA A 188 -3.78 -9.66 10.34
CA ALA A 188 -2.70 -9.05 11.11
C ALA A 188 -3.18 -8.12 12.25
N CYS A 189 -4.40 -7.60 12.13
CA CYS A 189 -5.01 -6.66 13.06
C CYS A 189 -6.12 -7.29 13.93
N GLU A 190 -6.12 -8.62 14.09
CA GLU A 190 -7.01 -9.28 15.06
C GLU A 190 -6.65 -8.88 16.51
N PRO A 191 -7.64 -8.80 17.42
CA PRO A 191 -7.42 -8.45 18.83
C PRO A 191 -6.77 -9.57 19.65
#